data_AF-A0A080YVH9-F1
#
_entry.id   AF-A0A080YVH9-F1
#
_cell.length_a   1.000
_cell.length_b   1.000
_cell.length_c   1.000
_cell.angle_alpha   90.00
_cell.angle_beta   90.00
_cell.angle_gamma   90.00
#
_symmetry.space_group_name_H-M   'P 1'
#
loop_
_entity.id
_entity.type
_entity.pdbx_description
1 polymer ?
#
loop_
_entity_poly.entity_id
_entity_poly.type
_entity_poly.pdbx_seq_one_letter_code
_entity_poly.pdbx_strand_id
1 'polypeptide(L)' 'MKKHRWNSTIKDYEILVGWRGLESIEDSWERLTSLAKEVKVLLNQYIQKQDAKYFSEKVKFMDATM' A
#
# COMPACT_ATOMS: atom_id res chain seq x y z
N MET A 1 -6.51 -9.52 -7.76
CA MET A 1 -7.05 -8.14 -7.70
C MET A 1 -8.52 -8.18 -8.08
N LYS A 2 -9.44 -7.66 -7.26
CA LYS A 2 -10.89 -7.71 -7.55
C LYS A 2 -11.23 -6.90 -8.80
N LYS A 3 -10.89 -5.60 -8.81
CA LYS A 3 -11.07 -4.66 -9.94
C LYS A 3 -10.05 -3.51 -9.85
N HIS A 4 -9.76 -2.87 -10.98
CA HIS A 4 -9.01 -1.61 -11.06
C HIS A 4 -9.62 -0.71 -12.14
N ARG A 5 -9.40 0.61 -12.06
CA ARG A 5 -9.83 1.57 -13.08
C ARG A 5 -8.91 2.78 -13.14
N TRP A 6 -8.75 3.37 -14.31
CA TRP A 6 -8.15 4.70 -14.43
C TRP A 6 -9.19 5.76 -14.04
N ASN A 7 -8.85 6.66 -13.11
CA ASN A 7 -9.67 7.81 -12.75
C ASN A 7 -9.01 9.09 -13.28
N SER A 8 -9.57 9.66 -14.35
CA SER A 8 -9.03 10.84 -15.02
C SER A 8 -9.10 12.12 -14.19
N THR A 9 -10.03 12.22 -13.23
CA THR A 9 -10.15 13.37 -12.33
C THR A 9 -8.96 13.49 -11.41
N ILE A 10 -8.48 12.36 -10.88
CA ILE A 10 -7.32 12.30 -9.98
C ILE A 10 -6.00 11.99 -10.70
N LYS A 11 -6.09 11.63 -12.00
CA LYS A 11 -4.98 11.21 -12.86
C LYS A 11 -4.17 10.06 -12.26
N ASP A 12 -4.87 9.08 -11.71
CA ASP A 12 -4.28 7.89 -11.08
C ASP A 12 -5.19 6.67 -11.27
N TYR A 13 -4.63 5.49 -11.06
CA TYR A 13 -5.40 4.27 -10.94
C TYR A 13 -6.06 4.17 -9.58
N GLU A 14 -7.31 3.72 -9.57
CA GLU A 14 -7.99 3.25 -8.38
C GLU A 14 -8.09 1.73 -8.40
N ILE A 15 -7.98 1.13 -7.23
CA ILE A 15 -8.10 -0.32 -7.04
C ILE A 15 -9.21 -0.58 -6.02
N LEU A 16 -10.03 -1.60 -6.28
CA LEU A 16 -11.06 -2.02 -5.34
C LEU A 16 -10.40 -2.86 -4.24
N VAL A 17 -10.29 -2.28 -3.05
CA VAL A 17 -9.67 -2.88 -1.87
C VAL A 17 -10.75 -3.47 -0.99
N GLY A 18 -10.55 -4.73 -0.59
CA GLY A 18 -11.32 -5.32 0.49
C GLY A 18 -10.51 -5.26 1.78
N TRP A 19 -11.15 -4.79 2.85
CA TRP A 19 -10.49 -4.58 4.13
C TRP A 19 -10.56 -5.82 5.01
N ARG A 20 -9.43 -6.17 5.63
CA ARG A 20 -9.38 -7.31 6.52
C ARG A 20 -10.26 -7.06 7.74
N GLY A 21 -11.17 -7.99 8.01
CA GLY A 21 -12.09 -7.90 9.15
C GLY A 21 -13.36 -7.09 8.87
N LEU A 22 -13.55 -6.60 7.66
CA LEU A 22 -14.79 -5.95 7.23
C LEU A 22 -15.53 -6.79 6.18
N GLU A 23 -16.83 -6.56 6.06
CA GLU A 23 -17.67 -7.18 5.05
C GLU A 23 -17.44 -6.54 3.67
N SER A 24 -17.87 -7.21 2.60
CA SER A 24 -17.67 -6.71 1.23
C SER A 24 -18.40 -5.40 0.93
N ILE A 25 -19.39 -5.01 1.74
CA ILE A 25 -20.06 -3.71 1.62
C ILE A 25 -19.11 -2.55 1.94
N GLU A 26 -18.05 -2.82 2.72
CA GLU A 26 -17.02 -1.86 3.07
C GLU A 26 -15.87 -1.81 2.04
N ASP A 27 -15.92 -2.61 0.97
CA ASP A 27 -14.92 -2.53 -0.10
C ASP A 27 -14.89 -1.09 -0.67
N SER A 28 -13.70 -0.49 -0.75
CA SER A 28 -13.53 0.89 -1.22
C SER A 28 -12.61 1.01 -2.43
N TRP A 29 -12.83 2.07 -3.23
CA TRP A 29 -11.94 2.43 -4.33
C TRP A 29 -10.82 3.32 -3.81
N GLU A 30 -9.61 2.76 -3.70
CA GLU A 30 -8.45 3.47 -3.19
C GLU A 30 -7.51 3.88 -4.30
N ARG A 31 -6.93 5.08 -4.17
CA ARG A 31 -5.89 5.54 -5.10
C ARG A 31 -4.64 4.70 -4.94
N LEU A 32 -4.13 4.16 -6.04
CA LEU A 32 -3.01 3.23 -6.04
C LEU A 32 -1.76 3.86 -5.44
N THR A 33 -1.43 5.10 -5.83
CA THR A 33 -0.24 5.79 -5.33
C THR A 33 -0.32 6.09 -3.83
N SER A 34 -1.48 6.52 -3.34
CA SER A 34 -1.73 6.74 -1.91
C SER A 34 -1.58 5.46 -1.11
N LEU A 35 -2.21 4.37 -1.55
CA LEU A 35 -2.15 3.09 -0.86
C LEU A 35 -0.71 2.54 -0.81
N ALA A 36 0.04 2.64 -1.91
CA ALA A 36 1.45 2.22 -1.95
C ALA A 36 2.31 3.01 -0.94
N LYS A 37 2.08 4.33 -0.84
CA LYS A 37 2.77 5.18 0.14
C LYS A 37 2.44 4.78 1.57
N GLU A 38 1.17 4.54 1.87
CA GLU A 38 0.72 4.17 3.22
C GLU A 38 1.28 2.81 3.65
N VAL A 39 1.21 1.79 2.78
CA VAL A 39 1.79 0.47 3.04
C VAL A 39 3.29 0.58 3.34
N LYS A 40 4.01 1.39 2.58
CA LYS A 40 5.45 1.65 2.82
C LYS A 40 5.69 2.28 4.19
N VAL A 41 4.91 3.29 4.57
CA VAL A 41 5.03 3.94 5.88
C VAL A 41 4.75 2.96 7.02
N LEU A 42 3.67 2.18 6.93
CA LEU A 42 3.29 1.20 7.94
C LEU A 42 4.34 0.10 8.07
N LEU A 43 4.90 -0.38 6.96
CA LEU A 43 5.97 -1.36 6.96
C LEU A 43 7.24 -0.81 7.65
N ASN A 44 7.63 0.42 7.31
CA ASN A 44 8.78 1.07 7.94
C ASN A 44 8.60 1.25 9.45
N GLN A 45 7.41 1.67 9.89
CA GLN A 45 7.08 1.80 11.30
C GLN A 45 7.11 0.46 12.03
N TYR A 46 6.59 -0.60 11.42
CA TYR A 46 6.67 -1.95 11.98
C TYR A 46 8.12 -2.39 12.16
N ILE A 47 8.96 -2.22 11.14
CA ILE A 47 10.39 -2.57 11.17
C ILE A 47 11.13 -1.79 12.26
N GLN A 48 10.91 -0.48 12.36
CA GLN A 48 11.53 0.35 13.41
C GLN A 48 11.16 -0.10 14.82
N LYS A 49 9.93 -0.57 15.03
CA LYS A 49 9.46 -1.06 16.34
C LYS A 49 10.04 -2.41 16.75
N GLN A 50 10.52 -3.22 15.81
CA GLN A 50 10.99 -4.59 16.06
C GLN A 50 12.53 -4.69 16.27
N ASP A 51 13.22 -3.56 16.50
CA ASP A 51 14.68 -3.47 16.65
C ASP A 51 15.43 -4.23 15.53
N ALA A 52 15.14 -3.84 14.29
CA ALA A 52 15.39 -4.65 13.11
C ALA A 52 16.85 -4.58 12.60
N LYS A 53 17.76 -5.28 13.28
CA LYS A 53 19.10 -5.57 12.73
C LYS A 53 19.07 -6.42 11.44
N TYR A 54 17.93 -7.07 11.14
CA TYR A 54 17.80 -8.08 10.08
C TYR A 54 17.10 -7.64 8.78
N PHE A 55 16.42 -6.48 8.73
CA PHE A 55 15.57 -6.11 7.57
C PHE A 55 15.98 -4.84 6.81
N SER A 56 16.97 -4.08 7.31
CA SER A 56 17.41 -2.82 6.69
C SER A 56 18.01 -3.01 5.28
N GLU A 57 18.47 -4.21 4.93
CA GLU A 57 18.99 -4.52 3.60
C GLU A 57 17.89 -4.72 2.55
N LYS A 58 16.73 -5.30 2.92
CA LYS A 58 15.63 -5.60 1.99
C LYS A 58 14.79 -4.37 1.62
N VAL A 59 14.62 -3.42 2.55
CA VAL A 59 13.83 -2.19 2.32
C VAL A 59 14.50 -1.28 1.29
N LYS A 60 15.83 -1.23 1.25
CA LYS A 60 16.60 -0.44 0.27
C LYS A 60 16.31 -0.82 -1.19
N PHE A 61 15.95 -2.07 -1.47
CA PHE A 61 15.60 -2.50 -2.84
C PHE A 61 14.24 -1.96 -3.31
N MET A 62 13.31 -1.71 -2.38
CA MET A 62 12.01 -1.13 -2.70
C MET A 62 12.10 0.39 -3.00
N ASP A 63 13.09 1.07 -2.43
CA ASP A 63 13.34 2.49 -2.69
C ASP A 63 14.07 2.76 -4.02
N ALA A 64 14.81 1.78 -4.56
CA ALA A 64 15.62 1.94 -5.77
C ALA A 64 14.88 1.62 -7.08
N THR A 65 13.61 1.20 -7.03
CA THR A 65 12.86 0.68 -8.20
C THR A 65 11.55 1.44 -8.46
N MET A 66 11.37 2.63 -7.88
CA MET A 66 10.18 3.47 -8.10
C MET A 66 10.56 4.90 -8.49
#